data_AF-A0A8R2G8R0-F1
#
_entry.id   AF-A0A8R2G8R0-F1
#
_cell.length_a   1.000
_cell.length_b   1.000
_cell.length_c   1.000
_cell.angle_alpha   90.00
_cell.angle_beta   90.00
_cell.angle_gamma   90.00
#
_symmetry.space_group_name_H-M   'P 1'
#
loop_
_entity.id
_entity.type
_entity.pdbx_description
1 polymer ?
#
loop_
_entity_poly.entity_id
_entity_poly.type
_entity_poly.pdbx_seq_one_letter_code
_entity_poly.pdbx_strand_id
1 'polypeptide(L)'
;MVGKGSVKCSKCGITSKEDFSLTFHRFPLPSKHGSLRAKVWAKFCFPDGDWTSNESLENLNAQHRMLCGNHFDDSSFTSSNRKRLNKFAIPSEAQSILSQLREEQCSPSRASHDIQEPSMSKVNPVEMAIDLYFTAGSAPCRVVLLVAAALDLQLNLKPLNLWEREQLQADFLKLNPQHTVPTIVDEGFPLWESRAISRYLVNKYGGDSSSLYPKDLMARALVDQRLDFDIGTLYPRFAQYFYPQVFGGAKPDAAALKKLEEALVFLNAFLEGQKYVTGDVLTIADLSLVATISTIDAAEISLKSYPNVEKWFELMKTTAPDYQNANQKGIDEFKKLIAQMKAKTEL
;
A
#
# COMPACT_ATOMS: atom_id res chain seq x y z
N MET A 1 5.88 -32.39 36.51
CA MET A 1 6.19 -31.32 35.54
C MET A 1 6.53 -31.98 34.22
N VAL A 2 5.60 -32.00 33.26
CA VAL A 2 5.83 -32.59 31.93
C VAL A 2 6.86 -31.70 31.21
N GLY A 3 8.05 -32.22 30.96
CA GLY A 3 9.15 -31.46 30.36
C GLY A 3 8.74 -30.92 29.00
N LYS A 4 8.83 -29.59 28.82
CA LYS A 4 8.70 -28.96 27.50
C LYS A 4 9.74 -29.61 26.58
N GLY A 5 9.29 -30.36 25.57
CA GLY A 5 10.16 -31.00 24.60
C GLY A 5 11.11 -29.97 23.97
N SER A 6 12.37 -30.36 23.75
CA SER A 6 13.35 -29.52 23.05
C SER A 6 12.87 -29.24 21.62
N VAL A 7 12.81 -27.97 21.24
CA VAL A 7 12.46 -27.56 19.88
C VAL A 7 13.66 -27.82 18.97
N LYS A 8 13.41 -28.39 17.77
CA LYS A 8 14.45 -28.71 16.78
C LYS A 8 14.21 -27.96 15.47
N CYS A 9 15.26 -27.38 14.90
CA CYS A 9 15.22 -26.75 13.58
C CYS A 9 15.04 -27.81 12.48
N SER A 10 14.09 -27.57 11.58
CA SER A 10 13.75 -28.52 10.50
C SER A 10 14.79 -28.56 9.37
N LYS A 11 15.66 -27.55 9.28
CA LYS A 11 16.72 -27.46 8.25
C LYS A 11 18.08 -27.94 8.76
N CYS A 12 18.63 -27.29 9.80
CA CYS A 12 19.98 -27.58 10.28
C CYS A 12 20.02 -28.55 11.48
N GLY A 13 18.87 -28.91 12.04
CA GLY A 13 18.79 -29.89 13.14
C GLY A 13 19.19 -29.38 14.52
N ILE A 14 19.68 -28.14 14.66
CA ILE A 14 20.01 -27.55 15.97
C ILE A 14 18.80 -27.52 16.89
N THR A 15 19.02 -27.80 18.16
CA THR A 15 17.98 -27.81 19.19
C THR A 15 18.07 -26.62 20.13
N SER A 16 16.94 -26.25 20.74
CA SER A 16 16.87 -25.19 21.75
C SER A 16 17.67 -25.48 23.03
N LYS A 17 18.29 -26.66 23.14
CA LYS A 17 19.19 -27.04 24.23
C LYS A 17 20.66 -26.82 23.88
N GLU A 18 20.99 -26.81 22.59
CA GLU A 18 22.35 -26.58 22.09
C GLU A 18 22.66 -25.08 22.03
N ASP A 19 21.66 -24.25 21.72
CA ASP A 19 21.81 -22.79 21.73
C ASP A 19 20.54 -22.10 22.27
N PHE A 20 20.66 -21.53 23.47
CA PHE A 20 19.57 -20.85 24.16
C PHE A 20 19.32 -19.43 23.63
N SER A 21 20.25 -18.87 22.85
CA SER A 21 20.12 -17.54 22.26
C SER A 21 19.24 -17.54 21.01
N LEU A 22 19.06 -18.70 20.37
CA LEU A 22 18.29 -18.83 19.15
C LEU A 22 16.78 -18.79 19.38
N THR A 23 16.13 -17.91 18.61
CA THR A 23 14.69 -17.94 18.42
C THR A 23 14.32 -18.99 17.38
N PHE A 24 13.23 -19.71 17.64
CA PHE A 24 12.65 -20.68 16.72
C PHE A 24 11.30 -20.18 16.23
N HIS A 25 11.08 -20.25 14.92
CA HIS A 25 9.90 -19.73 14.26
C HIS A 25 9.09 -20.86 13.65
N ARG A 26 7.79 -20.91 13.97
CA ARG A 26 6.87 -21.91 13.43
C ARG A 26 6.67 -21.69 11.94
N PHE A 27 6.52 -22.78 11.19
CA PHE A 27 6.20 -22.70 9.76
C PHE A 27 4.95 -21.84 9.56
N PRO A 28 4.93 -20.91 8.59
CA PRO A 28 3.77 -20.06 8.36
C PRO A 28 2.60 -20.90 7.85
N LEU A 29 1.39 -20.55 8.27
CA LEU A 29 0.18 -21.10 7.67
C LEU A 29 0.04 -20.56 6.24
N PRO A 30 -0.38 -21.39 5.27
CA PRO A 30 -0.82 -20.86 3.99
C PRO A 30 -2.03 -19.96 4.23
N SER A 31 -2.05 -18.82 3.55
CA SER A 31 -3.15 -17.86 3.60
C SER A 31 -3.26 -17.22 2.23
N LYS A 32 -4.37 -16.52 1.97
CA LYS A 32 -4.64 -15.85 0.68
C LYS A 32 -3.46 -15.02 0.15
N HIS A 33 -2.62 -14.48 1.05
CA HIS A 33 -1.42 -13.69 0.72
C HIS A 33 -0.09 -14.31 1.21
N GLY A 34 -0.13 -15.44 1.93
CA GLY A 34 1.03 -16.06 2.59
C GLY A 34 1.47 -17.41 2.01
N SER A 35 0.70 -17.98 1.07
CA SER A 35 1.00 -19.32 0.53
C SER A 35 2.35 -19.43 -0.16
N LEU A 36 2.83 -18.38 -0.83
CA LEU A 36 4.16 -18.40 -1.45
C LEU A 36 5.28 -18.49 -0.39
N ARG A 37 5.17 -17.74 0.71
CA ARG A 37 6.11 -17.81 1.83
C ARG A 37 6.14 -19.20 2.46
N ALA A 38 4.96 -19.81 2.68
CA ALA A 38 4.85 -21.17 3.19
C ALA A 38 5.49 -22.20 2.26
N LYS A 39 5.26 -22.08 0.94
CA LYS A 39 5.90 -22.93 -0.07
C LYS A 39 7.42 -22.79 -0.09
N VAL A 40 7.94 -21.56 0.02
CA VAL A 40 9.39 -21.32 0.08
C VAL A 40 10.00 -21.96 1.32
N TRP A 41 9.38 -21.81 2.50
CA TRP A 41 9.86 -22.45 3.72
C TRP A 41 9.84 -23.98 3.63
N ALA A 42 8.78 -24.54 3.03
CA ALA A 42 8.61 -25.97 2.83
C ALA A 42 9.66 -26.52 1.86
N LYS A 43 9.79 -25.97 0.64
CA LYS A 43 10.82 -26.37 -0.33
C LYS A 43 12.24 -26.17 0.22
N PHE A 44 12.49 -25.13 1.01
CA PHE A 44 13.80 -24.90 1.61
C PHE A 44 14.21 -26.02 2.58
N CYS A 45 13.26 -26.50 3.40
CA CYS A 45 13.54 -27.54 4.40
C CYS A 45 13.41 -28.95 3.84
N PHE A 46 12.52 -29.15 2.86
CA PHE A 46 12.11 -30.43 2.31
C PHE A 46 12.01 -30.32 0.77
N PRO A 47 13.15 -30.30 0.06
CA PRO A 47 13.17 -30.01 -1.38
C PRO A 47 12.41 -31.02 -2.23
N ASP A 48 12.35 -32.28 -1.79
CA ASP A 48 11.70 -33.38 -2.53
C ASP A 48 10.19 -33.49 -2.27
N GLY A 49 9.61 -32.62 -1.44
CA GLY A 49 8.19 -32.66 -1.07
C GLY A 49 7.27 -31.96 -2.08
N ASP A 50 6.05 -32.48 -2.24
CA ASP A 50 4.98 -31.82 -2.99
C ASP A 50 4.26 -30.78 -2.12
N TRP A 51 4.62 -29.52 -2.33
CA TRP A 51 4.10 -28.36 -1.61
C TRP A 51 3.13 -27.54 -2.45
N THR A 52 2.48 -28.16 -3.44
CA THR A 52 1.54 -27.46 -4.33
C THR A 52 0.22 -27.14 -3.63
N SER A 53 -0.25 -27.99 -2.72
CA SER A 53 -1.50 -27.86 -1.97
C SER A 53 -1.37 -27.10 -0.64
N ASN A 54 -2.43 -26.44 -0.20
CA ASN A 54 -2.45 -25.81 1.13
C ASN A 54 -2.50 -26.86 2.26
N GLU A 55 -3.11 -28.01 2.03
CA GLU A 55 -3.21 -29.09 3.03
C GLU A 55 -1.82 -29.58 3.48
N SER A 56 -0.88 -29.78 2.55
CA SER A 56 0.47 -30.22 2.91
C SER A 56 1.24 -29.17 3.70
N LEU A 57 1.02 -27.88 3.42
CA LEU A 57 1.60 -26.75 4.15
C LEU A 57 0.98 -26.58 5.54
N GLU A 58 -0.34 -26.72 5.67
CA GLU A 58 -1.05 -26.73 6.96
C GLU A 58 -0.58 -27.88 7.84
N ASN A 59 -0.34 -29.06 7.26
CA ASN A 59 0.22 -30.21 7.97
C ASN A 59 1.62 -29.93 8.54
N LEU A 60 2.49 -29.20 7.83
CA LEU A 60 3.79 -28.79 8.38
C LEU A 60 3.63 -27.88 9.61
N ASN A 61 2.68 -26.95 9.57
CA ASN A 61 2.38 -26.10 10.72
C ASN A 61 1.79 -26.93 11.88
N ALA A 62 0.84 -27.82 11.60
CA ALA A 62 0.17 -28.68 12.60
C ALA A 62 1.15 -29.63 13.30
N GLN A 63 2.17 -30.11 12.59
CA GLN A 63 3.29 -30.87 13.16
C GLN A 63 4.24 -30.05 14.04
N HIS A 64 3.96 -28.77 14.26
CA HIS A 64 4.82 -27.84 15.00
C HIS A 64 6.26 -27.81 14.46
N ARG A 65 6.42 -27.89 13.13
CA ARG A 65 7.73 -27.72 12.49
C ARG A 65 8.22 -26.29 12.69
N MET A 66 9.51 -26.15 12.96
CA MET A 66 10.16 -24.88 13.28
C MET A 66 11.42 -24.68 12.45
N LEU A 67 11.80 -23.42 12.21
CA LEU A 67 13.06 -22.99 11.62
C LEU A 67 13.76 -22.02 12.58
N CYS A 68 15.07 -22.16 12.81
CA CYS A 68 15.81 -21.27 13.71
C CYS A 68 16.18 -19.94 13.03
N GLY A 69 16.42 -18.91 13.84
CA GLY A 69 16.75 -17.55 13.40
C GLY A 69 18.03 -17.40 12.58
N ASN A 70 18.92 -18.40 12.55
CA ASN A 70 20.17 -18.37 11.78
C ASN A 70 19.96 -18.41 10.26
N HIS A 71 18.81 -18.92 9.80
CA HIS A 71 18.49 -18.97 8.39
C HIS A 71 17.95 -17.65 7.83
N PHE A 72 17.91 -16.60 8.65
CA PHE A 72 17.34 -15.30 8.30
C PHE A 72 18.39 -14.21 8.48
N ASP A 73 18.39 -13.23 7.59
CA ASP A 73 19.20 -12.02 7.69
C ASP A 73 18.60 -11.04 8.72
N ASP A 74 19.35 -10.01 9.10
CA ASP A 74 18.86 -9.02 10.07
C ASP A 74 17.64 -8.25 9.55
N SER A 75 17.53 -8.07 8.23
CA SER A 75 16.38 -7.40 7.58
C SER A 75 15.07 -8.18 7.71
N SER A 76 15.15 -9.49 7.94
CA SER A 76 14.00 -10.37 8.17
C SER A 76 13.28 -10.15 9.50
N PHE A 77 13.84 -9.36 10.42
CA PHE A 77 13.27 -9.16 11.76
C PHE A 77 12.64 -7.77 11.94
N THR A 78 11.49 -7.70 12.62
CA THR A 78 10.82 -6.42 12.93
C THR A 78 11.36 -5.75 14.19
N SER A 79 12.33 -6.37 14.85
CA SER A 79 12.86 -5.96 16.15
C SER A 79 14.36 -6.21 16.20
N SER A 80 15.11 -5.26 16.75
CA SER A 80 16.57 -5.33 16.88
C SER A 80 17.07 -6.55 17.68
N ASN A 81 16.23 -7.14 18.54
CA ASN A 81 16.57 -8.33 19.33
C ASN A 81 16.27 -9.67 18.62
N ARG A 82 15.95 -9.65 17.31
CA ARG A 82 15.70 -10.84 16.47
C ARG A 82 14.64 -11.81 17.02
N LYS A 83 13.70 -11.33 17.84
CA LYS A 83 12.63 -12.17 18.42
C LYS A 83 11.45 -12.39 17.47
N ARG A 84 11.18 -11.45 16.56
CA ARG A 84 10.00 -11.50 15.68
C ARG A 84 10.41 -11.32 14.22
N LEU A 85 10.07 -12.31 13.39
CA LEU A 85 10.20 -12.20 11.93
C LEU A 85 9.12 -11.25 11.37
N ASN A 86 9.48 -10.52 10.33
CA ASN A 86 8.53 -9.80 9.51
C ASN A 86 7.62 -10.79 8.75
N LYS A 87 6.47 -10.32 8.26
CA LYS A 87 5.44 -11.18 7.65
C LYS A 87 5.85 -11.80 6.31
N PHE A 88 6.93 -11.34 5.69
CA PHE A 88 7.46 -11.80 4.41
C PHE A 88 8.79 -12.56 4.53
N ALA A 89 9.34 -12.66 5.73
CA ALA A 89 10.65 -13.25 5.94
C ALA A 89 10.71 -14.66 5.37
N ILE A 90 11.62 -14.85 4.42
CA ILE A 90 12.02 -16.14 3.87
C ILE A 90 13.47 -16.41 4.25
N PRO A 91 13.89 -17.68 4.29
CA PRO A 91 15.28 -18.00 4.55
C PRO A 91 16.21 -17.35 3.53
N SER A 92 17.35 -16.82 3.98
CA SER A 92 18.29 -16.07 3.14
C SER A 92 18.78 -16.89 1.94
N GLU A 93 19.00 -18.20 2.11
CA GLU A 93 19.42 -19.09 1.02
C GLU A 93 18.26 -19.59 0.15
N ALA A 94 17.01 -19.17 0.40
CA ALA A 94 15.82 -19.59 -0.34
C ALA A 94 15.36 -18.59 -1.41
N GLN A 95 16.16 -17.56 -1.70
CA GLN A 95 15.81 -16.53 -2.70
C GLN A 95 15.63 -17.13 -4.11
N SER A 96 16.46 -18.11 -4.49
CA SER A 96 16.34 -18.82 -5.78
C SER A 96 15.04 -19.64 -5.88
N ILE A 97 14.62 -20.26 -4.77
CA ILE A 97 13.35 -21.00 -4.67
C ILE A 97 12.18 -20.05 -4.88
N LEU A 98 12.22 -18.86 -4.28
CA LEU A 98 11.20 -17.83 -4.47
C LEU A 98 11.08 -17.42 -5.95
N SER A 99 12.20 -17.21 -6.64
CA SER A 99 12.21 -16.87 -8.07
C SER A 99 11.61 -17.98 -8.94
N GLN A 100 12.02 -19.24 -8.72
CA GLN A 100 11.49 -20.40 -9.46
C GLN A 100 9.97 -20.54 -9.29
N LEU A 101 9.48 -20.45 -8.05
CA LEU A 101 8.04 -20.54 -7.77
C LEU A 101 7.23 -19.40 -8.39
N ARG A 102 7.83 -18.21 -8.60
CA ARG A 102 7.20 -17.09 -9.30
C ARG A 102 7.15 -17.30 -10.82
N GLU A 103 8.18 -17.92 -11.40
CA GLU A 103 8.21 -18.26 -12.83
C GLU A 103 7.22 -19.39 -13.19
N GLU A 104 7.05 -20.37 -12.30
CA GLU A 104 6.02 -21.42 -12.40
C GLU A 104 4.59 -20.82 -12.40
N GLN A 105 4.37 -19.69 -11.71
CA GLN A 105 3.09 -18.98 -11.72
C GLN A 105 2.85 -18.14 -12.99
N CYS A 106 3.90 -17.83 -13.77
CA CYS A 106 3.86 -16.91 -14.91
C CYS A 106 3.91 -17.59 -16.29
N SER A 107 4.05 -18.92 -16.36
CA SER A 107 4.25 -19.65 -17.63
C SER A 107 2.91 -20.13 -18.23
N PRO A 108 2.55 -19.76 -19.48
CA PRO A 108 1.39 -20.32 -20.16
C PRO A 108 1.72 -21.73 -20.67
N SER A 109 1.02 -22.75 -20.17
CA SER A 109 1.22 -24.14 -20.60
C SER A 109 0.83 -24.34 -22.08
N ARG A 110 1.81 -24.59 -22.94
CA ARG A 110 1.63 -25.26 -24.24
C ARG A 110 1.50 -26.76 -24.02
N ALA A 111 0.37 -27.35 -24.41
CA ALA A 111 0.31 -28.71 -24.93
C ALA A 111 -0.99 -28.92 -25.72
N SER A 112 -0.84 -29.39 -26.96
CA SER A 112 -1.88 -29.87 -27.86
C SER A 112 -2.51 -31.17 -27.35
N HIS A 113 -3.81 -31.39 -27.59
CA HIS A 113 -4.40 -32.58 -28.25
C HIS A 113 -5.93 -32.50 -28.30
N ASP A 114 -6.47 -33.13 -29.35
CA ASP A 114 -7.84 -33.18 -29.85
C ASP A 114 -8.90 -33.82 -28.92
N ILE A 115 -10.13 -33.29 -29.05
CA ILE A 115 -11.47 -33.92 -29.11
C ILE A 115 -11.86 -35.02 -28.07
N GLN A 116 -12.76 -34.74 -27.11
CA GLN A 116 -14.24 -34.92 -27.17
C GLN A 116 -14.92 -34.78 -25.77
N GLU A 117 -16.06 -34.07 -25.75
CA GLU A 117 -17.13 -33.75 -24.76
C GLU A 117 -17.44 -34.65 -23.54
N PRO A 118 -18.39 -34.29 -22.62
CA PRO A 118 -18.84 -32.98 -22.13
C PRO A 118 -18.98 -32.95 -20.58
N SER A 119 -18.89 -31.78 -19.91
CA SER A 119 -19.74 -31.46 -18.75
C SER A 119 -19.38 -30.12 -18.11
N MET A 120 -20.44 -29.34 -17.87
CA MET A 120 -20.60 -28.28 -16.87
C MET A 120 -19.41 -27.34 -16.70
N SER A 121 -19.51 -26.18 -17.37
CA SER A 121 -18.72 -24.98 -17.13
C SER A 121 -18.51 -24.70 -15.65
N LYS A 122 -17.34 -25.08 -15.13
CA LYS A 122 -16.76 -24.43 -13.96
C LYS A 122 -16.26 -23.08 -14.45
N VAL A 123 -17.04 -22.05 -14.17
CA VAL A 123 -16.62 -20.66 -14.25
C VAL A 123 -15.32 -20.56 -13.42
N ASN A 124 -14.21 -20.23 -14.08
CA ASN A 124 -12.97 -19.88 -13.39
C ASN A 124 -13.29 -18.71 -12.45
N PRO A 125 -12.96 -18.78 -11.15
CA PRO A 125 -13.09 -17.61 -10.30
C PRO A 125 -12.07 -16.59 -10.80
N VAL A 126 -12.57 -15.53 -11.45
CA VAL A 126 -11.81 -14.31 -11.66
C VAL A 126 -11.30 -13.91 -10.29
N GLU A 127 -9.99 -13.93 -10.12
CA GLU A 127 -9.32 -13.34 -8.96
C GLU A 127 -9.84 -11.90 -8.89
N MET A 128 -10.70 -11.59 -7.93
CA MET A 128 -11.42 -10.30 -7.92
C MET A 128 -10.44 -9.20 -7.52
N ALA A 129 -9.68 -8.72 -8.50
CA ALA A 129 -8.79 -7.58 -8.40
C ALA A 129 -9.63 -6.32 -8.12
N ILE A 130 -9.14 -5.47 -7.23
CA ILE A 130 -9.76 -4.16 -6.99
C ILE A 130 -9.41 -3.29 -8.19
N ASP A 131 -10.40 -2.98 -9.03
CA ASP A 131 -10.22 -2.01 -10.10
C ASP A 131 -10.01 -0.63 -9.48
N LEU A 132 -9.01 0.11 -9.96
CA LEU A 132 -8.80 1.51 -9.61
C LEU A 132 -8.81 2.35 -10.88
N TYR A 133 -9.89 3.08 -11.10
CA TYR A 133 -9.96 4.12 -12.12
C TYR A 133 -9.24 5.37 -11.63
N PHE A 134 -8.17 5.77 -12.32
CA PHE A 134 -7.27 6.82 -11.83
C PHE A 134 -6.60 7.62 -12.93
N THR A 135 -5.98 8.73 -12.51
CA THR A 135 -4.94 9.41 -13.28
C THR A 135 -3.73 9.64 -12.37
N ALA A 136 -2.52 9.40 -12.87
CA ALA A 136 -1.31 9.35 -12.06
C ALA A 136 -1.02 10.67 -11.33
N GLY A 137 -1.27 11.82 -11.99
CA GLY A 137 -1.01 13.14 -11.41
C GLY A 137 -1.94 13.53 -10.25
N SER A 138 -3.12 12.91 -10.17
CA SER A 138 -4.15 13.29 -9.19
C SER A 138 -3.72 12.94 -7.76
N ALA A 139 -3.71 13.95 -6.88
CA ALA A 139 -3.43 13.78 -5.47
C ALA A 139 -4.34 12.75 -4.79
N PRO A 140 -5.68 12.81 -4.91
CA PRO A 140 -6.54 11.80 -4.29
C PRO A 140 -6.31 10.39 -4.85
N CYS A 141 -5.90 10.23 -6.12
CA CYS A 141 -5.51 8.93 -6.65
C CYS A 141 -4.26 8.38 -5.96
N ARG A 142 -3.23 9.23 -5.78
CA ARG A 142 -2.00 8.86 -5.07
C ARG A 142 -2.25 8.49 -3.61
N VAL A 143 -3.26 9.05 -2.95
CA VAL A 143 -3.71 8.59 -1.63
C VAL A 143 -4.09 7.11 -1.66
N VAL A 144 -4.91 6.69 -2.63
CA VAL A 144 -5.35 5.30 -2.75
C VAL A 144 -4.19 4.38 -3.10
N LEU A 145 -3.28 4.81 -3.99
CA LEU A 145 -2.07 4.06 -4.33
C LEU A 145 -1.16 3.85 -3.10
N LEU A 146 -0.93 4.89 -2.30
CA LEU A 146 -0.14 4.81 -1.06
C LEU A 146 -0.79 3.88 -0.04
N VAL A 147 -2.11 3.94 0.12
CA VAL A 147 -2.83 3.06 1.04
C VAL A 147 -2.81 1.61 0.55
N ALA A 148 -2.99 1.36 -0.74
CA ALA A 148 -2.88 0.03 -1.31
C ALA A 148 -1.46 -0.53 -1.12
N ALA A 149 -0.41 0.26 -1.36
CA ALA A 149 0.96 -0.12 -1.08
C ALA A 149 1.19 -0.44 0.41
N ALA A 150 0.64 0.37 1.32
CA ALA A 150 0.75 0.14 2.76
C ALA A 150 0.04 -1.14 3.22
N LEU A 151 -1.00 -1.56 2.50
CA LEU A 151 -1.75 -2.79 2.73
C LEU A 151 -1.24 -3.98 1.92
N ASP A 152 -0.26 -3.79 1.04
CA ASP A 152 0.23 -4.79 0.08
C ASP A 152 -0.91 -5.33 -0.84
N LEU A 153 -1.78 -4.42 -1.28
CA LEU A 153 -2.88 -4.70 -2.20
C LEU A 153 -2.43 -4.49 -3.65
N GLN A 154 -2.68 -5.49 -4.49
CA GLN A 154 -2.55 -5.36 -5.93
C GLN A 154 -3.86 -4.78 -6.49
N LEU A 155 -3.74 -3.63 -7.16
CA LEU A 155 -4.84 -2.96 -7.82
C LEU A 155 -4.77 -3.23 -9.33
N ASN A 156 -5.93 -3.45 -9.95
CA ASN A 156 -6.05 -3.40 -11.40
C ASN A 156 -6.19 -1.94 -11.83
N LEU A 157 -5.08 -1.33 -12.24
CA LEU A 157 -5.02 0.08 -12.59
C LEU A 157 -5.71 0.33 -13.94
N LYS A 158 -6.79 1.11 -13.92
CA LYS A 158 -7.56 1.55 -15.09
C LYS A 158 -7.31 3.05 -15.32
N PRO A 159 -6.29 3.44 -16.10
CA PRO A 159 -6.04 4.84 -16.36
C PRO A 159 -7.23 5.47 -17.11
N LEU A 160 -7.59 6.70 -16.73
CA LEU A 160 -8.57 7.52 -17.44
C LEU A 160 -7.91 8.78 -17.99
N ASN A 161 -8.19 9.06 -19.26
CA ASN A 161 -7.84 10.30 -19.92
C ASN A 161 -8.91 11.37 -19.66
N LEU A 162 -8.63 12.22 -18.67
CA LEU A 162 -9.56 13.29 -18.28
C LEU A 162 -9.66 14.41 -19.33
N TRP A 163 -8.68 14.54 -20.23
CA TRP A 163 -8.67 15.52 -21.32
C TRP A 163 -9.62 15.11 -22.44
N GLU A 164 -9.67 13.81 -22.74
CA GLU A 164 -10.62 13.22 -23.69
C GLU A 164 -12.01 13.00 -23.07
N ARG A 165 -12.20 13.44 -21.82
CA ARG A 165 -13.47 13.37 -21.09
C ARG A 165 -13.99 11.94 -20.95
N GLU A 166 -13.09 10.96 -20.80
CA GLU A 166 -13.47 9.55 -20.59
C GLU A 166 -14.34 9.36 -19.34
N GLN A 167 -14.12 10.18 -18.31
CA GLN A 167 -14.94 10.21 -17.08
C GLN A 167 -16.39 10.66 -17.31
N LEU A 168 -16.71 11.25 -18.47
CA LEU A 168 -18.07 11.65 -18.83
C LEU A 168 -18.79 10.61 -19.70
N GLN A 169 -18.11 9.52 -20.05
CA GLN A 169 -18.73 8.44 -20.82
C GLN A 169 -19.75 7.68 -19.97
N ALA A 170 -20.82 7.21 -20.62
CA ALA A 170 -21.95 6.59 -19.95
C ALA A 170 -21.56 5.41 -19.04
N ASP A 171 -20.56 4.63 -19.44
CA ASP A 171 -20.10 3.48 -18.66
C ASP A 171 -19.37 3.87 -17.38
N PHE A 172 -18.60 4.97 -17.38
CA PHE A 172 -17.99 5.47 -16.15
C PHE A 172 -19.01 6.17 -15.25
N LEU A 173 -19.95 6.93 -15.83
CA LEU A 173 -21.01 7.60 -15.07
C LEU A 173 -21.94 6.62 -14.32
N LYS A 174 -22.12 5.40 -14.84
CA LYS A 174 -22.82 4.32 -14.12
C LYS A 174 -22.09 3.89 -12.85
N LEU A 175 -20.75 3.96 -12.84
CA LEU A 175 -19.93 3.64 -11.68
C LEU A 175 -19.88 4.82 -10.71
N ASN A 176 -19.63 6.02 -11.22
CA ASN A 176 -19.48 7.23 -10.43
C ASN A 176 -20.19 8.41 -11.12
N PRO A 177 -21.40 8.81 -10.68
CA PRO A 177 -22.13 9.94 -11.24
C PRO A 177 -21.46 11.29 -10.95
N GLN A 178 -20.57 11.38 -9.95
CA GLN A 178 -19.74 12.55 -9.67
C GLN A 178 -18.55 12.64 -10.64
N HIS A 179 -18.35 11.64 -11.52
CA HIS A 179 -17.36 11.64 -12.60
C HIS A 179 -15.95 12.06 -12.15
N THR A 180 -15.52 11.57 -10.98
CA THR A 180 -14.22 11.86 -10.38
C THR A 180 -13.32 10.64 -10.32
N VAL A 181 -12.01 10.91 -10.25
CA VAL A 181 -11.00 9.92 -9.86
C VAL A 181 -10.41 10.31 -8.51
N PRO A 182 -10.06 9.35 -7.65
CA PRO A 182 -10.13 7.90 -7.86
C PRO A 182 -11.56 7.36 -7.70
N THR A 183 -11.85 6.30 -8.46
CA THR A 183 -13.01 5.42 -8.23
C THR A 183 -12.49 3.98 -8.19
N ILE A 184 -12.78 3.25 -7.12
CA ILE A 184 -12.52 1.81 -7.08
C ILE A 184 -13.77 1.01 -7.44
N VAL A 185 -13.58 -0.21 -7.94
CA VAL A 185 -14.63 -1.23 -7.95
C VAL A 185 -14.04 -2.48 -7.30
N ASP A 186 -14.62 -2.86 -6.17
CA ASP A 186 -14.18 -4.01 -5.39
C ASP A 186 -15.34 -5.00 -5.25
N GLU A 187 -15.22 -6.17 -5.88
CA GLU A 187 -16.28 -7.22 -5.88
C GLU A 187 -17.64 -6.68 -6.37
N GLY A 188 -17.62 -5.78 -7.37
CA GLY A 188 -18.81 -5.15 -7.93
C GLY A 188 -19.34 -3.94 -7.15
N PHE A 189 -18.68 -3.55 -6.04
CA PHE A 189 -19.03 -2.35 -5.27
C PHE A 189 -18.20 -1.15 -5.74
N PRO A 190 -18.80 -0.16 -6.45
CA PRO A 190 -18.11 1.08 -6.80
C PRO A 190 -18.03 2.01 -5.59
N LEU A 191 -16.86 2.60 -5.35
CA LEU A 191 -16.65 3.62 -4.32
C LEU A 191 -15.70 4.70 -4.82
N TRP A 192 -16.09 5.96 -4.67
CA TRP A 192 -15.28 7.15 -4.91
C TRP A 192 -15.20 7.99 -3.62
N GLU A 193 -14.38 9.04 -3.63
CA GLU A 193 -13.79 9.71 -2.46
C GLU A 193 -12.59 8.96 -1.87
N SER A 194 -11.38 9.45 -2.16
CA SER A 194 -10.12 8.80 -1.78
C SER A 194 -10.02 8.48 -0.30
N ARG A 195 -10.52 9.36 0.57
CA ARG A 195 -10.47 9.19 2.03
C ARG A 195 -11.51 8.19 2.53
N ALA A 196 -12.64 8.03 1.84
CA ALA A 196 -13.59 6.96 2.11
C ALA A 196 -13.01 5.61 1.64
N ILE A 197 -12.41 5.58 0.45
CA ILE A 197 -11.68 4.41 -0.09
C ILE A 197 -10.58 3.98 0.89
N SER A 198 -9.77 4.90 1.41
CA SER A 198 -8.70 4.57 2.36
C SER A 198 -9.22 3.87 3.61
N ARG A 199 -10.29 4.40 4.21
CA ARG A 199 -10.94 3.79 5.39
C ARG A 199 -11.51 2.42 5.04
N TYR A 200 -12.18 2.30 3.89
CA TYR A 200 -12.74 1.03 3.39
C TYR A 200 -11.67 -0.04 3.21
N LEU A 201 -10.58 0.28 2.50
CA LEU A 201 -9.49 -0.66 2.24
C LEU A 201 -8.82 -1.12 3.54
N VAL A 202 -8.56 -0.22 4.49
CA VAL A 202 -7.96 -0.63 5.77
C VAL A 202 -8.93 -1.47 6.60
N ASN A 203 -10.22 -1.10 6.66
CA ASN A 203 -11.21 -1.88 7.39
C ASN A 203 -11.40 -3.28 6.80
N LYS A 204 -11.40 -3.43 5.47
CA LYS A 204 -11.61 -4.71 4.78
C LYS A 204 -10.35 -5.59 4.73
N TYR A 205 -9.19 -4.98 4.48
CA TYR A 205 -7.95 -5.72 4.17
C TYR A 205 -6.80 -5.52 5.17
N GLY A 206 -6.88 -4.55 6.08
CA GLY A 206 -5.79 -4.27 7.02
C GLY A 206 -5.60 -5.32 8.12
N GLY A 207 -6.65 -6.07 8.45
CA GLY A 207 -6.66 -6.99 9.59
C GLY A 207 -6.55 -6.29 10.94
N ASP A 208 -6.64 -7.06 12.03
CA ASP A 208 -6.75 -6.50 13.39
C ASP A 208 -5.49 -5.80 13.91
N SER A 209 -4.33 -6.10 13.32
CA SER A 209 -3.04 -5.53 13.72
C SER A 209 -2.64 -4.28 12.92
N SER A 210 -3.45 -3.83 11.97
CA SER A 210 -3.12 -2.63 11.19
C SER A 210 -3.19 -1.38 12.06
N SER A 211 -2.08 -0.64 12.11
CA SER A 211 -2.02 0.67 12.75
C SER A 211 -2.50 1.80 11.84
N LEU A 212 -2.75 1.52 10.55
CA LEU A 212 -3.07 2.55 9.55
C LEU A 212 -4.40 3.27 9.84
N TYR A 213 -5.36 2.57 10.47
CA TYR A 213 -6.63 3.13 10.90
C TYR A 213 -7.07 2.45 12.22
N PRO A 214 -6.62 2.95 13.37
CA PRO A 214 -6.77 2.28 14.67
C PRO A 214 -8.25 2.12 15.06
N LYS A 215 -8.59 1.07 15.82
CA LYS A 215 -9.97 0.85 16.31
C LYS A 215 -10.30 1.59 17.61
N ASP A 216 -9.27 2.02 18.35
CA ASP A 216 -9.45 2.89 19.51
C ASP A 216 -10.19 4.18 19.11
N LEU A 217 -11.19 4.57 19.89
CA LEU A 217 -12.11 5.65 19.54
C LEU A 217 -11.40 7.00 19.44
N MET A 218 -10.49 7.30 20.36
CA MET A 218 -9.81 8.59 20.40
C MET A 218 -8.75 8.68 19.30
N ALA A 219 -7.97 7.61 19.11
CA ALA A 219 -7.00 7.54 18.03
C ALA A 219 -7.66 7.61 16.64
N ARG A 220 -8.79 6.90 16.47
CA ARG A 220 -9.58 6.94 15.22
C ARG A 220 -10.12 8.34 14.94
N ALA A 221 -10.72 8.98 15.94
CA ALA A 221 -11.24 10.34 15.82
C ALA A 221 -10.15 11.34 15.38
N LEU A 222 -8.91 11.17 15.85
CA LEU A 222 -7.79 12.00 15.44
C LEU A 222 -7.40 11.76 13.97
N VAL A 223 -7.38 10.51 13.50
CA VAL A 223 -7.16 10.20 12.07
C VAL A 223 -8.27 10.80 11.21
N ASP A 224 -9.53 10.62 11.62
CA ASP A 224 -10.67 11.17 10.90
C ASP A 224 -10.63 12.71 10.86
N GLN A 225 -10.28 13.37 11.96
CA GLN A 225 -10.06 14.82 11.98
C GLN A 225 -9.01 15.27 10.96
N ARG A 226 -7.90 14.55 10.82
CA ARG A 226 -6.83 14.90 9.85
C ARG A 226 -7.25 14.67 8.40
N LEU A 227 -7.99 13.59 8.14
CA LEU A 227 -8.58 13.33 6.81
C LEU A 227 -9.59 14.42 6.44
N ASP A 228 -10.45 14.82 7.39
CA ASP A 228 -11.46 15.85 7.18
C ASP A 228 -10.83 17.24 7.04
N PHE A 229 -9.73 17.51 7.76
CA PHE A 229 -8.89 18.69 7.54
C PHE A 229 -8.29 18.73 6.13
N ASP A 230 -7.81 17.59 5.62
CA ASP A 230 -7.22 17.51 4.29
C ASP A 230 -8.26 17.78 3.19
N ILE A 231 -9.43 17.13 3.23
CA ILE A 231 -10.51 17.36 2.24
C ILE A 231 -11.27 18.67 2.43
N GLY A 232 -11.39 19.18 3.64
CA GLY A 232 -12.21 20.35 3.95
C GLY A 232 -11.42 21.66 4.05
N THR A 233 -10.10 21.60 4.23
CA THR A 233 -9.25 22.77 4.46
C THR A 233 -8.04 22.79 3.54
N LEU A 234 -7.09 21.86 3.68
CA LEU A 234 -5.79 21.96 3.02
C LEU A 234 -5.88 21.83 1.49
N TYR A 235 -6.39 20.70 0.99
CA TYR A 235 -6.45 20.44 -0.44
C TYR A 235 -7.37 21.42 -1.19
N PRO A 236 -8.58 21.78 -0.70
CA PRO A 236 -9.40 22.79 -1.36
C PRO A 236 -8.75 24.17 -1.43
N ARG A 237 -8.05 24.62 -0.38
CA ARG A 237 -7.37 25.93 -0.39
C ARG A 237 -6.22 25.92 -1.39
N PHE A 238 -5.49 24.81 -1.51
CA PHE A 238 -4.51 24.62 -2.58
C PHE A 238 -5.18 24.68 -3.97
N ALA A 239 -6.24 23.89 -4.18
CA ALA A 239 -6.95 23.82 -5.44
C ALA A 239 -7.52 25.20 -5.86
N GLN A 240 -8.12 25.94 -4.93
CA GLN A 240 -8.65 27.29 -5.15
C GLN A 240 -7.55 28.28 -5.53
N TYR A 241 -6.37 28.18 -4.91
CA TYR A 241 -5.25 29.03 -5.26
C TYR A 241 -4.65 28.67 -6.62
N PHE A 242 -4.35 27.39 -6.85
CA PHE A 242 -3.43 26.96 -7.91
C PHE A 242 -4.13 26.55 -9.22
N TYR A 243 -5.26 25.84 -9.15
CA TYR A 243 -5.92 25.30 -10.35
C TYR A 243 -6.49 26.36 -11.30
N PRO A 244 -7.03 27.51 -10.85
CA PRO A 244 -7.41 28.59 -11.76
C PRO A 244 -6.24 29.11 -12.59
N GLN A 245 -5.02 29.12 -12.03
CA GLN A 245 -3.82 29.57 -12.73
C GLN A 245 -3.41 28.56 -13.81
N VAL A 246 -3.40 27.27 -13.48
CA VAL A 246 -2.93 26.21 -14.38
C VAL A 246 -3.96 25.87 -15.47
N PHE A 247 -5.24 25.81 -15.13
CA PHE A 247 -6.29 25.34 -16.05
C PHE A 247 -7.16 26.45 -16.64
N GLY A 248 -7.15 27.63 -16.02
CA GLY A 248 -7.97 28.78 -16.44
C GLY A 248 -7.17 30.02 -16.84
N GLY A 249 -5.83 30.00 -16.75
CA GLY A 249 -4.98 31.16 -17.06
C GLY A 249 -5.17 32.34 -16.10
N ALA A 250 -5.79 32.13 -14.93
CA ALA A 250 -5.98 33.18 -13.95
C ALA A 250 -4.64 33.65 -13.35
N LYS A 251 -4.57 34.92 -12.93
CA LYS A 251 -3.44 35.41 -12.14
C LYS A 251 -3.49 34.84 -10.71
N PRO A 252 -2.35 34.71 -10.02
CA PRO A 252 -2.32 34.31 -8.61
C PRO A 252 -3.20 35.23 -7.74
N ASP A 253 -4.08 34.62 -6.94
CA ASP A 253 -4.94 35.33 -5.98
C ASP A 253 -4.29 35.35 -4.60
N ALA A 254 -3.93 36.54 -4.11
CA ALA A 254 -3.32 36.74 -2.81
C ALA A 254 -4.23 36.31 -1.63
N ALA A 255 -5.55 36.47 -1.76
CA ALA A 255 -6.49 36.05 -0.72
C ALA A 255 -6.58 34.52 -0.64
N ALA A 256 -6.56 33.84 -1.79
CA ALA A 256 -6.50 32.38 -1.84
C ALA A 256 -5.15 31.84 -1.32
N LEU A 257 -4.04 32.49 -1.66
CA LEU A 257 -2.72 32.14 -1.15
C LEU A 257 -2.67 32.23 0.38
N LYS A 258 -3.14 33.34 0.96
CA LYS A 258 -3.19 33.52 2.41
C LYS A 258 -3.98 32.43 3.11
N LYS A 259 -5.10 31.97 2.53
CA LYS A 259 -5.85 30.84 3.07
C LYS A 259 -5.02 29.55 3.02
N LEU A 260 -4.32 29.28 1.93
CA LEU A 260 -3.43 28.12 1.86
C LEU A 260 -2.32 28.18 2.92
N GLU A 261 -1.70 29.35 3.10
CA GLU A 261 -0.68 29.58 4.13
C GLU A 261 -1.23 29.31 5.53
N GLU A 262 -2.43 29.79 5.86
CA GLU A 262 -3.11 29.47 7.13
C GLU A 262 -3.31 27.95 7.33
N ALA A 263 -3.65 27.21 6.25
CA ALA A 263 -3.78 25.75 6.35
C ALA A 263 -2.43 25.07 6.62
N LEU A 264 -1.35 25.58 6.04
CA LEU A 264 0.00 25.10 6.32
C LEU A 264 0.44 25.44 7.75
N VAL A 265 0.03 26.59 8.30
CA VAL A 265 0.22 26.92 9.73
C VAL A 265 -0.49 25.88 10.62
N PHE A 266 -1.74 25.51 10.30
CA PHE A 266 -2.46 24.50 11.08
C PHE A 266 -1.77 23.13 11.02
N LEU A 267 -1.35 22.68 9.83
CA LEU A 267 -0.63 21.42 9.69
C LEU A 267 0.70 21.45 10.45
N ASN A 268 1.43 22.58 10.40
CA ASN A 268 2.67 22.75 11.14
C ASN A 268 2.45 22.64 12.66
N ALA A 269 1.34 23.19 13.17
CA ALA A 269 0.95 23.06 14.57
C ALA A 269 0.52 21.62 14.94
N PHE A 270 -0.17 20.90 14.05
CA PHE A 270 -0.52 19.50 14.28
C PHE A 270 0.70 18.57 14.38
N LEU A 271 1.80 18.96 13.73
CA LEU A 271 3.07 18.24 13.73
C LEU A 271 4.03 18.67 14.85
N GLU A 272 3.65 19.66 15.67
CA GLU A 272 4.50 20.11 16.79
C GLU A 272 4.72 18.98 17.79
N GLY A 273 5.99 18.59 17.97
CA GLY A 273 6.37 17.49 18.85
C GLY A 273 5.91 16.09 18.39
N GLN A 274 5.42 15.94 17.15
CA GLN A 274 4.92 14.66 16.62
C GLN A 274 5.82 14.11 15.52
N LYS A 275 5.87 12.77 15.39
CA LYS A 275 6.56 12.10 14.28
C LYS A 275 5.70 12.05 13.02
N TYR A 276 4.42 11.71 13.19
CA TYR A 276 3.37 11.63 12.18
C TYR A 276 2.20 12.51 12.59
N VAL A 277 1.29 12.83 11.67
CA VAL A 277 0.21 13.82 11.88
C VAL A 277 -0.79 13.47 12.99
N THR A 278 -0.75 12.23 13.48
CA THR A 278 -1.60 11.70 14.56
C THR A 278 -0.80 11.04 15.70
N GLY A 279 0.52 11.21 15.78
CA GLY A 279 1.33 10.57 16.83
C GLY A 279 2.63 9.96 16.35
N ASP A 280 3.01 8.83 16.95
CA ASP A 280 4.27 8.12 16.66
C ASP A 280 4.17 7.05 15.57
N VAL A 281 2.96 6.77 15.09
CA VAL A 281 2.69 5.70 14.12
C VAL A 281 2.04 6.27 12.86
N LEU A 282 2.51 5.79 11.71
CA LEU A 282 1.98 6.14 10.39
C LEU A 282 0.51 5.70 10.27
N THR A 283 -0.34 6.61 9.79
CA THR A 283 -1.75 6.33 9.51
C THR A 283 -2.16 6.73 8.10
N ILE A 284 -3.39 6.38 7.69
CA ILE A 284 -3.97 6.86 6.44
C ILE A 284 -4.08 8.40 6.38
N ALA A 285 -4.06 9.10 7.51
CA ALA A 285 -4.00 10.57 7.52
C ALA A 285 -2.68 11.08 6.96
N ASP A 286 -1.55 10.46 7.33
CA ASP A 286 -0.24 10.82 6.79
C ASP A 286 -0.18 10.57 5.28
N LEU A 287 -0.68 9.41 4.83
CA LEU A 287 -0.71 9.03 3.41
C LEU A 287 -1.61 9.98 2.58
N SER A 288 -2.71 10.46 3.16
CA SER A 288 -3.56 11.46 2.54
C SER A 288 -2.86 12.81 2.43
N LEU A 289 -2.36 13.31 3.57
CA LEU A 289 -1.74 14.63 3.64
C LEU A 289 -0.44 14.70 2.84
N VAL A 290 0.37 13.63 2.76
CA VAL A 290 1.62 13.66 2.00
C VAL A 290 1.35 13.77 0.51
N ALA A 291 0.29 13.13 0.01
CA ALA A 291 -0.10 13.28 -1.39
C ALA A 291 -0.50 14.74 -1.70
N THR A 292 -1.20 15.42 -0.79
CA THR A 292 -1.52 16.85 -0.89
C THR A 292 -0.27 17.72 -0.81
N ILE A 293 0.58 17.52 0.19
CA ILE A 293 1.79 18.34 0.42
C ILE A 293 2.81 18.16 -0.71
N SER A 294 3.00 16.96 -1.23
CA SER A 294 3.86 16.76 -2.39
C SER A 294 3.32 17.45 -3.65
N THR A 295 2.00 17.67 -3.75
CA THR A 295 1.38 18.45 -4.84
C THR A 295 1.65 19.95 -4.68
N ILE A 296 1.56 20.44 -3.44
CA ILE A 296 1.87 21.83 -3.08
C ILE A 296 3.35 22.13 -3.38
N ASP A 297 4.25 21.22 -3.00
CA ASP A 297 5.69 21.31 -3.32
C ASP A 297 5.93 21.29 -4.84
N ALA A 298 5.24 20.40 -5.56
CA ALA A 298 5.33 20.34 -7.02
C ALA A 298 4.81 21.59 -7.74
N ALA A 299 3.94 22.35 -7.08
CA ALA A 299 3.46 23.65 -7.51
C ALA A 299 4.41 24.82 -7.14
N GLU A 300 5.59 24.50 -6.61
CA GLU A 300 6.65 25.45 -6.21
C GLU A 300 6.23 26.41 -5.09
N ILE A 301 5.24 26.01 -4.28
CA ILE A 301 4.81 26.76 -3.10
C ILE A 301 5.73 26.38 -1.94
N SER A 302 6.44 27.36 -1.40
CA SER A 302 7.50 27.10 -0.42
C SER A 302 6.97 26.53 0.90
N LEU A 303 7.58 25.44 1.37
CA LEU A 303 7.32 24.85 2.67
C LEU A 303 8.28 25.34 3.77
N LYS A 304 9.28 26.18 3.43
CA LYS A 304 10.37 26.60 4.34
C LYS A 304 9.90 27.35 5.58
N SER A 305 8.74 28.02 5.50
CA SER A 305 8.13 28.72 6.65
C SER A 305 7.45 27.77 7.64
N TYR A 306 7.39 26.47 7.33
CA TYR A 306 6.67 25.45 8.10
C TYR A 306 7.63 24.28 8.42
N PRO A 307 8.57 24.47 9.36
CA PRO A 307 9.68 23.53 9.59
C PRO A 307 9.21 22.13 10.02
N ASN A 308 8.09 22.02 10.74
CA ASN A 308 7.54 20.71 11.13
C ASN A 308 6.96 19.99 9.91
N VAL A 309 6.32 20.73 9.00
CA VAL A 309 5.82 20.19 7.72
C VAL A 309 6.98 19.75 6.84
N GLU A 310 8.03 20.55 6.70
CA GLU A 310 9.21 20.20 5.91
C GLU A 310 9.89 18.93 6.44
N LYS A 311 10.14 18.88 7.76
CA LYS A 311 10.72 17.69 8.42
C LYS A 311 9.86 16.45 8.24
N TRP A 312 8.54 16.57 8.46
CA TRP A 312 7.61 15.45 8.27
C TRP A 312 7.54 15.03 6.79
N PHE A 313 7.60 15.96 5.85
CA PHE A 313 7.55 15.63 4.44
C PHE A 313 8.78 14.81 3.99
N GLU A 314 9.98 15.18 4.45
CA GLU A 314 11.19 14.39 4.22
C GLU A 314 11.12 13.00 4.87
N LEU A 315 10.55 12.90 6.08
CA LEU A 315 10.27 11.61 6.70
C LEU A 315 9.33 10.77 5.83
N MET A 316 8.26 11.35 5.30
CA MET A 316 7.27 10.62 4.51
C MET A 316 7.84 10.11 3.18
N LYS A 317 8.76 10.84 2.54
CA LYS A 317 9.46 10.37 1.32
C LYS A 317 10.24 9.06 1.55
N THR A 318 10.64 8.79 2.78
CA THR A 318 11.42 7.59 3.15
C THR A 318 10.62 6.51 3.87
N THR A 319 9.50 6.88 4.51
CA THR A 319 8.72 5.97 5.36
C THR A 319 7.36 5.57 4.78
N ALA A 320 6.81 6.37 3.85
CA ALA A 320 5.56 6.00 3.19
C ALA A 320 5.79 4.76 2.29
N PRO A 321 4.97 3.71 2.40
CA PRO A 321 5.14 2.50 1.61
C PRO A 321 5.10 2.79 0.12
N ASP A 322 6.13 2.30 -0.57
CA ASP A 322 6.30 2.44 -2.02
C ASP A 322 6.17 3.89 -2.54
N TYR A 323 6.63 4.88 -1.75
CA TYR A 323 6.48 6.31 -2.06
C TYR A 323 6.89 6.67 -3.50
N GLN A 324 7.97 6.06 -4.01
CA GLN A 324 8.47 6.34 -5.35
C GLN A 324 7.45 5.97 -6.43
N ASN A 325 6.86 4.78 -6.37
CA ASN A 325 5.89 4.35 -7.38
C ASN A 325 4.49 4.89 -7.10
N ALA A 326 4.06 4.89 -5.85
CA ALA A 326 2.71 5.26 -5.44
C ALA A 326 2.48 6.78 -5.41
N ASN A 327 3.53 7.59 -5.25
CA ASN A 327 3.41 9.05 -5.15
C ASN A 327 4.35 9.81 -6.10
N GLN A 328 5.66 9.56 -6.06
CA GLN A 328 6.65 10.37 -6.79
C GLN A 328 6.44 10.33 -8.31
N LYS A 329 6.23 9.15 -8.90
CA LYS A 329 5.92 9.03 -10.34
C LYS A 329 4.74 9.89 -10.76
N GLY A 330 3.68 9.93 -9.95
CA GLY A 330 2.52 10.77 -10.23
C GLY A 330 2.82 12.26 -10.06
N ILE A 331 3.68 12.64 -9.12
CA ILE A 331 4.17 14.02 -9.01
C ILE A 331 4.95 14.44 -10.26
N ASP A 332 5.79 13.56 -10.81
CA ASP A 332 6.55 13.86 -12.02
C ASP A 332 5.60 14.08 -13.22
N GLU A 333 4.55 13.27 -13.35
CA GLU A 333 3.49 13.48 -14.35
C GLU A 333 2.71 14.78 -14.12
N PHE A 334 2.40 15.12 -12.87
CA PHE A 334 1.75 16.38 -12.54
C PHE A 334 2.61 17.61 -12.90
N LYS A 335 3.93 17.55 -12.66
CA LYS A 335 4.87 18.60 -13.07
C LYS A 335 4.93 18.77 -14.59
N LYS A 336 4.99 17.66 -15.33
CA LYS A 336 4.90 17.69 -16.80
C LYS A 336 3.62 18.37 -17.27
N LEU A 337 2.49 18.05 -16.64
CA LEU A 337 1.21 18.67 -16.96
C LEU A 337 1.23 20.19 -16.71
N ILE A 338 1.73 20.64 -15.56
CA ILE A 338 1.84 22.08 -15.26
C ILE A 338 2.69 22.78 -16.33
N ALA A 339 3.84 22.21 -16.69
CA ALA A 339 4.73 22.78 -17.70
C ALA A 339 4.04 22.90 -19.08
N GLN A 340 3.31 21.86 -19.50
CA GLN A 340 2.54 21.88 -20.75
C GLN A 340 1.43 22.93 -20.73
N MET A 341 0.73 23.11 -19.60
CA MET A 341 -0.35 24.09 -19.47
C MET A 341 0.17 25.53 -19.46
N LYS A 342 1.29 25.79 -18.77
CA LYS A 342 1.97 27.09 -18.79
C LYS A 342 2.40 27.46 -20.22
N ALA A 343 3.03 26.54 -20.95
CA ALA A 343 3.46 26.77 -22.33
C ALA A 343 2.30 27.10 -23.29
N LYS A 344 1.09 26.57 -23.05
CA LYS A 344 -0.11 26.89 -23.83
C LYS A 344 -0.73 28.25 -23.50
N THR A 345 -0.42 28.82 -22.34
CA THR A 345 -0.98 30.10 -21.86
C THR A 345 -0.04 31.28 -22.16
N GLU A 346 1.24 31.01 -22.46
CA GLU A 346 2.25 31.99 -22.87
C GLU A 346 2.27 32.27 -24.40
N LEU A 347 1.45 31.55 -25.18
CA LEU A 347 1.12 31.82 -26.59
C LEU A 347 -0.17 32.64 -26.66
#